data_AF-A0A538N267-F1
#
_entry.id   AF-A0A538N267-F1
#
_cell.length_a   1.000
_cell.length_b   1.000
_cell.length_c   1.000
_cell.angle_alpha   90.00
_cell.angle_beta   90.00
_cell.angle_gamma   90.00
#
_symmetry.space_group_name_H-M   'P 1'
#
loop_
_entity.id
_entity.type
_entity.pdbx_description
1 polymer ?
#
loop_
_entity_poly.entity_id
_entity_poly.type
_entity_poly.pdbx_seq_one_letter_code
_entity_poly.pdbx_strand_id
1 'polypeptide(L)'
;MSATRDLLIPVTGIVEVRDNHALVRTSGYAAGPDDVYVSTAQLKQYGLRPGCLMTGVAREAGNGKRHRPLARVDTVDGMDPQEARRRPEFYKLTPLYPQERLRLETEAHILTTRVIDLVMPIGKGQRALIVSPPKAGKTMVLQAIANAITRNNPECHLMVVLVDERPEEVTDMQRSVKG
;
A
#
# COMPACT_ATOMS: atom_id res chain seq x y z
N MET A 1 33.21 2.67 -30.98
CA MET A 1 31.86 2.20 -30.61
C MET A 1 31.88 1.91 -29.11
N SER A 2 31.47 2.87 -28.29
CA SER A 2 31.40 2.68 -26.84
C SER A 2 30.18 1.83 -26.52
N ALA A 3 30.39 0.64 -25.97
CA ALA A 3 29.34 -0.18 -25.42
C ALA A 3 28.79 0.56 -24.19
N THR A 4 27.70 1.31 -24.37
CA THR A 4 26.90 1.82 -23.26
C THR A 4 26.51 0.60 -22.44
N ARG A 5 27.13 0.41 -21.28
CA ARG A 5 26.69 -0.58 -20.30
C ARG A 5 25.21 -0.30 -20.06
N ASP A 6 24.34 -1.24 -20.42
CA ASP A 6 22.94 -1.23 -20.05
C ASP A 6 22.87 -1.20 -18.51
N LEU A 7 22.87 0.00 -17.94
CA LEU A 7 22.76 0.21 -16.50
C LEU A 7 21.37 -0.25 -16.09
N LEU A 8 21.32 -1.39 -15.38
CA LEU A 8 20.12 -1.93 -14.78
C LEU A 8 19.97 -1.32 -13.38
N ILE A 9 18.85 -0.63 -13.17
CA ILE A 9 18.52 0.07 -11.94
C ILE A 9 17.42 -0.73 -11.24
N PRO A 10 17.64 -1.22 -10.01
CA PRO A 10 16.58 -1.82 -9.20
C PRO A 10 15.49 -0.80 -8.93
N VAL A 11 14.24 -1.22 -9.08
CA VAL A 11 13.06 -0.37 -8.90
C VAL A 11 12.01 -1.09 -8.08
N THR A 12 11.34 -0.34 -7.22
CA THR A 12 10.16 -0.79 -6.48
C THR A 12 9.13 0.32 -6.55
N GLY A 13 7.87 -0.04 -6.77
CA GLY A 13 6.82 0.97 -6.83
C GLY A 13 5.43 0.42 -7.15
N ILE A 14 4.47 1.33 -7.24
CA ILE A 14 3.06 0.99 -7.44
C ILE A 14 2.69 1.12 -8.93
N VAL A 15 2.06 0.10 -9.49
CA VAL A 15 1.61 0.10 -10.88
C VAL A 15 0.39 1.00 -11.03
N GLU A 16 0.51 2.02 -11.89
CA GLU A 16 -0.59 2.84 -12.37
C GLU A 16 -0.82 2.60 -13.85
N VAL A 17 -1.97 2.02 -14.19
CA VAL A 17 -2.35 1.75 -15.58
C VAL A 17 -2.98 3.00 -16.20
N ARG A 18 -2.56 3.32 -17.41
CA ARG A 18 -3.12 4.32 -18.32
C ARG A 18 -3.73 3.62 -19.53
N ASP A 19 -4.39 4.39 -20.39
CA ASP A 19 -5.13 3.84 -21.54
C ASP A 19 -4.29 2.91 -22.43
N ASN A 20 -3.02 3.27 -22.67
CA ASN A 20 -2.15 2.56 -23.64
C ASN A 20 -0.79 2.10 -23.07
N HIS A 21 -0.56 2.23 -21.76
CA HIS A 21 0.67 1.80 -21.07
C HIS A 21 0.46 1.86 -19.56
N ALA A 22 1.47 1.49 -18.77
CA ALA A 22 1.47 1.78 -17.34
C ALA A 22 2.76 2.50 -16.92
N LEU A 23 2.67 3.15 -15.76
CA LEU A 23 3.80 3.70 -15.05
C LEU A 23 3.91 3.02 -13.68
N VAL A 24 5.11 2.63 -13.30
CA VAL A 24 5.39 2.25 -11.90
C VAL A 24 5.85 3.51 -11.19
N ARG A 25 5.08 3.93 -10.18
CA ARG A 25 5.36 5.09 -9.33
C ARG A 25 6.38 4.72 -8.28
N THR A 26 7.58 5.30 -8.35
CA THR A 26 8.71 4.95 -7.46
C THR A 26 8.80 5.84 -6.23
N SER A 27 8.23 7.04 -6.27
CA SER A 27 8.22 8.02 -5.17
C SER A 27 6.95 7.97 -4.29
N GLY A 28 6.22 6.85 -4.29
CA GLY A 28 4.93 6.70 -3.63
C GLY A 28 3.78 6.60 -4.64
N TYR A 29 2.67 7.29 -4.39
CA TYR A 29 1.49 7.27 -5.27
C TYR A 29 1.45 8.43 -6.28
N ALA A 30 2.29 9.44 -6.10
CA ALA A 30 2.37 10.62 -6.97
C ALA A 30 3.31 10.38 -8.14
N ALA A 31 3.10 11.14 -9.23
CA ALA A 31 4.00 11.11 -10.38
C ALA A 31 5.39 11.65 -10.02
N GLY A 32 6.42 10.87 -10.33
CA GLY A 32 7.82 11.21 -10.09
C GLY A 32 8.62 11.29 -11.40
N PRO A 33 9.77 11.97 -11.39
CA PRO A 33 10.71 11.94 -12.52
C PRO A 33 11.31 10.55 -12.74
N ASP A 34 11.34 9.73 -11.69
CA ASP A 34 11.98 8.42 -11.69
C ASP A 34 11.06 7.26 -12.10
N ASP A 35 9.81 7.57 -12.46
CA ASP A 35 8.80 6.57 -12.79
C ASP A 35 9.19 5.70 -13.97
N VAL A 36 8.79 4.44 -13.89
CA VAL A 36 9.19 3.41 -14.85
C VAL A 36 8.05 3.16 -15.83
N TYR A 37 8.33 3.31 -17.11
CA TYR A 37 7.44 2.97 -18.20
C TYR A 37 7.31 1.46 -18.38
N VAL A 38 6.06 0.99 -18.43
CA VAL A 38 5.69 -0.40 -18.69
C VAL A 38 4.81 -0.46 -19.93
N SER A 39 5.27 -1.22 -20.93
CA SER A 39 4.49 -1.42 -22.16
C SER A 39 3.25 -2.28 -21.92
N THR A 40 2.25 -2.15 -22.80
CA THR A 40 1.04 -3.00 -22.78
C THR A 40 1.36 -4.50 -22.91
N ALA A 41 2.41 -4.83 -23.66
CA ALA A 41 2.88 -6.21 -23.77
C ALA A 41 3.38 -6.73 -22.42
N GLN A 42 4.19 -5.95 -21.69
CA GLN A 42 4.68 -6.31 -20.36
C GLN A 42 3.56 -6.35 -19.32
N LEU A 43 2.59 -5.42 -19.36
CA LEU A 43 1.39 -5.47 -18.51
C LEU A 43 0.68 -6.82 -18.63
N LYS A 44 0.44 -7.27 -19.87
CA LYS A 44 -0.18 -8.58 -20.14
C LYS A 44 0.73 -9.74 -19.77
N GLN A 45 2.03 -9.64 -20.07
CA GLN A 45 3.06 -10.66 -19.80
C GLN A 45 3.29 -10.90 -18.31
N TYR A 46 3.06 -9.92 -17.44
CA TYR A 46 3.24 -10.10 -15.99
C TYR A 46 1.91 -10.04 -15.23
N GLY A 47 0.78 -9.88 -15.93
CA GLY A 47 -0.54 -9.80 -15.30
C GLY A 47 -0.67 -8.65 -14.31
N LEU A 48 0.04 -7.54 -14.56
CA LEU A 48 0.05 -6.37 -13.69
C LEU A 48 -1.33 -5.70 -13.73
N ARG A 49 -1.84 -5.35 -12.55
CA ARG A 49 -3.12 -4.65 -12.38
C ARG A 49 -2.86 -3.29 -11.70
N PRO A 50 -3.77 -2.31 -11.82
CA PRO A 50 -3.64 -1.06 -11.07
C PRO A 50 -3.49 -1.34 -9.56
N GLY A 51 -2.59 -0.62 -8.90
CA GLY A 51 -2.34 -0.72 -7.47
C GLY A 51 -1.41 -1.85 -7.03
N CYS A 52 -0.88 -2.67 -7.94
CA CYS A 52 0.09 -3.71 -7.57
C CYS A 52 1.41 -3.10 -7.11
N LEU A 53 2.00 -3.63 -6.05
CA LEU A 53 3.38 -3.38 -5.69
C LEU A 53 4.29 -4.25 -6.56
N MET A 54 5.12 -3.63 -7.39
CA MET A 54 6.04 -4.34 -8.27
C MET A 54 7.47 -4.05 -7.84
N THR A 55 8.30 -5.10 -7.82
CA THR A 55 9.76 -4.98 -7.78
C THR A 55 10.35 -5.48 -9.09
N GLY A 56 11.50 -4.93 -9.49
CA GLY A 56 12.14 -5.32 -10.74
C GLY A 56 13.37 -4.49 -11.06
N VAL A 57 13.75 -4.51 -12.34
CA VAL A 57 14.85 -3.70 -12.86
C VAL A 57 14.38 -2.88 -14.06
N ALA A 58 14.77 -1.61 -14.09
CA ALA A 58 14.58 -0.68 -15.19
C ALA A 58 15.92 -0.39 -15.88
N ARG A 59 15.87 0.00 -17.16
CA ARG A 59 17.05 0.55 -17.86
C ARG A 59 17.07 2.05 -17.72
N GLU A 60 18.23 2.67 -17.93
CA GLU A 60 18.29 4.10 -18.12
C GLU A 60 17.38 4.57 -19.27
N ALA A 61 16.80 5.76 -19.09
CA ALA A 61 16.04 6.39 -20.14
C ALA A 61 17.01 6.78 -21.28
N GLY A 62 16.75 6.28 -22.48
CA GLY A 62 17.49 6.73 -23.67
C GLY A 62 17.24 8.21 -23.94
N ASN A 63 18.13 8.84 -24.71
CA ASN A 63 18.05 10.25 -25.07
C ASN A 63 16.64 10.63 -25.57
N GLY A 64 16.01 11.61 -24.90
CA GLY A 64 14.69 12.14 -25.23
C GLY A 64 13.50 11.39 -24.63
N LYS A 65 13.71 10.30 -23.88
CA LYS A 65 12.61 9.62 -23.15
C LYS A 65 12.42 10.20 -21.75
N ARG A 66 11.16 10.50 -21.41
CA ARG A 66 10.79 11.04 -20.09
C ARG A 66 10.90 10.01 -18.95
N HIS A 67 10.66 8.73 -19.24
CA HIS A 67 10.55 7.67 -18.24
C HIS A 67 11.50 6.51 -18.57
N ARG A 68 12.01 5.84 -17.52
CA ARG A 68 12.88 4.67 -17.63
C ARG A 68 12.07 3.47 -18.11
N PRO A 69 12.47 2.72 -19.15
CA PRO A 69 11.73 1.53 -19.56
C PRO A 69 12.00 0.35 -18.62
N LEU A 70 10.96 -0.41 -18.28
CA LEU A 70 11.06 -1.64 -17.50
C LEU A 70 11.84 -2.70 -18.30
N ALA A 71 12.85 -3.32 -17.69
CA ALA A 71 13.56 -4.45 -18.27
C ALA A 71 12.97 -5.80 -17.83
N ARG A 72 12.74 -5.98 -16.52
CA ARG A 72 12.28 -7.24 -15.94
C ARG A 72 11.51 -6.97 -14.65
N VAL A 73 10.51 -7.81 -14.38
CA VAL A 73 9.80 -7.86 -13.10
C VAL A 73 10.40 -8.98 -12.26
N ASP A 74 10.69 -8.69 -11.00
CA ASP A 74 11.16 -9.66 -10.01
C ASP A 74 9.99 -10.22 -9.20
N THR A 75 9.16 -9.34 -8.62
CA THR A 75 7.96 -9.76 -7.85
C THR A 75 6.77 -8.85 -8.11
N VAL A 76 5.57 -9.39 -7.88
CA VAL A 76 4.29 -8.66 -7.92
C VAL A 76 3.51 -8.98 -6.64
N ASP A 77 3.20 -7.96 -5.84
CA ASP A 77 2.55 -8.07 -4.53
C ASP A 77 3.28 -9.08 -3.61
N GLY A 78 4.62 -9.13 -3.68
CA GLY A 78 5.46 -10.05 -2.91
C GLY A 78 5.53 -11.49 -3.46
N MET A 79 4.80 -11.81 -4.53
CA MET A 79 4.76 -13.13 -5.17
C MET A 79 5.61 -13.18 -6.45
N ASP A 80 5.94 -14.40 -6.89
CA ASP A 80 6.48 -14.60 -8.24
C ASP A 80 5.46 -14.13 -9.31
N PRO A 81 5.89 -13.49 -10.41
CA PRO A 81 4.97 -12.98 -11.42
C PRO A 81 4.04 -14.03 -12.04
N GLN A 82 4.45 -15.30 -12.14
CA GLN A 82 3.59 -16.38 -12.65
C GLN A 82 2.51 -16.78 -11.65
N GLU A 83 2.83 -16.75 -10.36
CA GLU A 83 1.87 -17.00 -9.30
C GLU A 83 0.87 -15.85 -9.16
N ALA A 84 1.36 -14.61 -9.16
CA ALA A 84 0.54 -13.41 -9.07
C ALA A 84 -0.50 -13.30 -10.21
N ARG A 85 -0.26 -13.93 -11.35
CA ARG A 85 -1.22 -14.01 -12.46
C ARG A 85 -2.44 -14.88 -12.17
N ARG A 86 -2.28 -15.91 -11.33
CA ARG A 86 -3.34 -16.87 -10.98
C ARG A 86 -4.25 -16.35 -9.87
N ARG A 87 -3.89 -15.24 -9.22
CA ARG A 87 -4.69 -14.69 -8.13
C ARG A 87 -6.08 -14.26 -8.62
N PRO A 88 -7.13 -14.52 -7.83
CA PRO A 88 -8.48 -14.09 -8.17
C PRO A 88 -8.55 -12.57 -8.32
N GLU A 89 -9.55 -12.10 -9.06
CA GLU A 89 -9.90 -10.68 -9.05
C GLU A 89 -10.68 -10.38 -7.78
N PHE A 90 -10.35 -9.27 -7.11
CA PHE A 90 -10.97 -8.90 -5.84
C PHE A 90 -12.51 -8.86 -5.92
N TYR A 91 -13.06 -8.33 -7.01
CA TYR A 91 -14.52 -8.25 -7.23
C TYR A 91 -15.21 -9.59 -7.44
N LYS A 92 -14.47 -10.67 -7.69
CA LYS A 92 -15.02 -12.03 -7.84
C LYS A 92 -15.01 -12.81 -6.53
N LEU A 93 -14.41 -12.27 -5.47
CA LEU A 93 -14.40 -12.91 -4.15
C LEU A 93 -15.79 -12.86 -3.51
N THR A 94 -16.15 -13.91 -2.78
CA THR A 94 -17.38 -13.96 -2.01
C THR A 94 -17.23 -13.09 -0.75
N PRO A 95 -18.06 -12.05 -0.57
CA PRO A 95 -18.02 -11.25 0.65
C PRO A 95 -18.55 -12.07 1.82
N LEU A 96 -17.83 -12.07 2.94
CA LEU A 96 -18.22 -12.72 4.19
C LEU A 96 -18.15 -11.73 5.35
N TYR A 97 -18.94 -11.98 6.38
CA TYR A 97 -18.80 -11.25 7.65
C TYR A 97 -17.46 -11.58 8.32
N PRO A 98 -16.90 -10.67 9.13
CA PRO A 98 -15.67 -10.94 9.87
C PRO A 98 -15.79 -12.18 10.76
N GLN A 99 -14.89 -13.14 10.57
CA GLN A 99 -14.81 -14.37 11.38
C GLN A 99 -13.62 -14.34 12.35
N GLU A 100 -12.60 -13.54 12.04
CA GLU A 100 -11.44 -13.33 12.89
C GLU A 100 -11.52 -11.98 13.57
N ARG A 101 -11.39 -11.97 14.90
CA ARG A 101 -11.40 -10.75 15.71
C ARG A 101 -10.00 -10.14 15.78
N LEU A 102 -9.90 -8.83 15.55
CA LEU A 102 -8.72 -8.02 15.84
C LEU A 102 -8.82 -7.53 17.29
N ARG A 103 -8.11 -8.20 18.21
CA ARG A 103 -8.05 -7.73 19.61
C ARG A 103 -7.18 -6.49 19.70
N LEU A 104 -7.72 -5.44 20.32
CA LEU A 104 -7.08 -4.12 20.40
C LEU A 104 -6.48 -3.83 21.79
N GLU A 105 -6.91 -4.56 22.83
CA GLU A 105 -6.29 -4.50 24.15
C GLU A 105 -4.79 -4.77 24.06
N THR A 106 -3.98 -3.89 24.66
CA THR A 106 -2.52 -4.01 24.69
C THR A 106 -2.02 -3.91 26.13
N GLU A 107 -1.91 -2.71 26.67
CA GLU A 107 -1.47 -2.48 28.06
C GLU A 107 -2.62 -2.04 28.94
N ALA A 108 -2.59 -2.41 30.23
CA ALA A 108 -3.71 -2.22 31.15
C ALA A 108 -4.14 -0.75 31.29
N HIS A 109 -3.22 0.19 31.13
CA HIS A 109 -3.46 1.63 31.23
C HIS A 109 -4.06 2.25 29.94
N ILE A 110 -4.02 1.54 28.81
CA ILE A 110 -4.63 1.99 27.54
C ILE A 110 -6.11 1.58 27.56
N LEU A 111 -6.93 2.41 28.18
CA LEU A 111 -8.35 2.11 28.38
C LEU A 111 -9.16 2.19 27.07
N THR A 112 -8.77 3.06 26.14
CA THR A 112 -9.49 3.29 24.88
C THR A 112 -9.73 2.01 24.10
N THR A 113 -8.68 1.20 23.87
CA THR A 113 -8.81 -0.02 23.07
C THR A 113 -9.57 -1.12 23.81
N ARG A 114 -9.46 -1.18 25.13
CA ARG A 114 -10.22 -2.12 25.99
C ARG A 114 -11.71 -1.83 25.94
N VAL A 115 -12.09 -0.56 26.02
CA VAL A 115 -13.49 -0.14 25.87
C VAL A 115 -14.02 -0.49 24.48
N ILE A 116 -13.24 -0.28 23.43
CA ILE A 116 -13.62 -0.69 22.07
C ILE A 116 -13.82 -2.21 22.01
N ASP A 117 -12.89 -2.99 22.56
CA ASP A 117 -12.99 -4.46 22.58
C ASP A 117 -14.25 -4.98 23.31
N LEU A 118 -14.75 -4.25 24.31
CA LEU A 118 -15.96 -4.62 25.05
C LEU A 118 -17.24 -4.17 24.35
N VAL A 119 -17.26 -2.94 23.82
CA VAL A 119 -18.49 -2.29 23.33
C VAL A 119 -18.67 -2.48 21.82
N MET A 120 -17.59 -2.50 21.06
CA MET A 120 -17.59 -2.55 19.60
C MET A 120 -16.38 -3.36 19.07
N PRO A 121 -16.40 -4.71 19.19
CA PRO A 121 -15.30 -5.53 18.72
C PRO A 121 -15.09 -5.37 17.21
N ILE A 122 -13.84 -5.25 16.79
CA ILE A 122 -13.42 -5.10 15.38
C ILE A 122 -12.87 -6.44 14.88
N GLY A 123 -13.23 -6.84 13.66
CA GLY A 123 -12.72 -8.04 13.01
C GLY A 123 -12.05 -7.79 11.65
N LYS A 124 -11.39 -8.81 11.10
CA LYS A 124 -10.79 -8.75 9.75
C LYS A 124 -11.91 -8.67 8.71
N GLY A 125 -11.90 -7.59 7.92
CA GLY A 125 -12.98 -7.24 6.99
C GLY A 125 -14.07 -6.33 7.59
N GLN A 126 -13.89 -5.85 8.82
CA GLN A 126 -14.83 -4.92 9.45
C GLN A 126 -14.88 -3.59 8.71
N ARG A 127 -16.10 -3.07 8.52
CA ARG A 127 -16.34 -1.69 8.10
C ARG A 127 -16.87 -0.93 9.30
N ALA A 128 -16.14 0.10 9.73
CA ALA A 128 -16.46 0.88 10.90
C ALA A 128 -16.36 2.38 10.58
N LEU A 129 -17.16 3.17 11.28
CA LEU A 129 -17.13 4.62 11.22
C LEU A 129 -16.99 5.16 12.64
N ILE A 130 -15.98 6.01 12.86
CA ILE A 130 -15.82 6.75 14.11
C ILE A 130 -16.45 8.11 13.90
N VAL A 131 -17.59 8.35 14.54
CA VAL A 131 -18.29 9.63 14.51
C VAL A 131 -17.95 10.38 15.79
N SER A 132 -17.44 11.60 15.65
CA SER A 132 -17.09 12.43 16.79
C SER A 132 -17.17 13.92 16.43
N PRO A 133 -17.60 14.80 17.34
CA PRO A 133 -17.51 16.24 17.11
C PRO A 133 -16.04 16.70 17.03
N PRO A 134 -15.77 17.91 16.50
CA PRO A 134 -14.42 18.47 16.47
C PRO A 134 -13.78 18.46 17.87
N LYS A 135 -12.48 18.15 17.94
CA LYS A 135 -11.68 18.09 19.19
C LYS A 135 -12.11 17.02 20.21
N ALA A 136 -12.93 16.03 19.83
CA ALA A 136 -13.32 14.93 20.71
C ALA A 136 -12.34 13.74 20.74
N GLY A 137 -11.10 13.92 20.26
CA GLY A 137 -10.07 12.89 20.34
C GLY A 137 -10.11 11.81 19.24
N LYS A 138 -10.76 12.07 18.10
CA LYS A 138 -10.76 11.18 16.91
C LYS A 138 -9.36 10.65 16.58
N THR A 139 -8.38 11.56 16.54
CA THR A 139 -7.00 11.26 16.18
C THR A 139 -6.35 10.33 17.21
N MET A 140 -6.55 10.57 18.51
CA MET A 140 -6.02 9.71 19.57
C MET A 140 -6.63 8.30 19.52
N VAL A 141 -7.92 8.18 19.22
CA VAL A 141 -8.58 6.87 19.06
C VAL A 141 -8.01 6.13 17.85
N LEU A 142 -7.85 6.80 16.71
CA LEU A 142 -7.25 6.20 15.51
C LEU A 142 -5.82 5.74 15.73
N GLN A 143 -4.99 6.55 16.40
CA GLN A 143 -3.62 6.18 16.78
C GLN A 143 -3.60 4.96 17.70
N ALA A 144 -4.48 4.91 18.70
CA ALA A 144 -4.58 3.77 19.61
C ALA A 144 -4.96 2.48 18.88
N ILE A 145 -5.92 2.54 17.95
CA ILE A 145 -6.32 1.39 17.12
C ILE A 145 -5.14 0.94 16.23
N ALA A 146 -4.50 1.90 15.54
CA ALA A 146 -3.38 1.62 14.65
C ALA A 146 -2.22 0.93 15.39
N ASN A 147 -1.81 1.47 16.54
CA ASN A 147 -0.75 0.89 17.36
C ASN A 147 -1.12 -0.49 17.94
N ALA A 148 -2.39 -0.69 18.30
CA ALA A 148 -2.85 -1.99 18.74
C ALA A 148 -2.84 -3.03 17.62
N ILE A 149 -3.21 -2.66 16.38
CA ILE A 149 -3.14 -3.56 15.23
C ILE A 149 -1.69 -3.94 14.94
N THR A 150 -0.76 -2.97 14.87
CA THR A 150 0.66 -3.25 14.62
C THR A 150 1.26 -4.19 15.68
N ARG A 151 0.87 -4.02 16.95
CA ARG A 151 1.38 -4.85 18.06
C ARG A 151 0.78 -6.24 18.08
N ASN A 152 -0.54 -6.34 17.96
CA ASN A 152 -1.26 -7.60 18.19
C ASN A 152 -1.44 -8.43 16.94
N ASN A 153 -1.40 -7.80 15.75
CA ASN A 153 -1.59 -8.43 14.46
C ASN A 153 -0.51 -7.92 13.46
N PRO A 154 0.78 -8.20 13.72
CA PRO A 154 1.87 -7.72 12.87
C PRO A 154 1.83 -8.30 11.44
N GLU A 155 1.04 -9.34 11.21
CA GLU A 155 0.77 -9.87 9.87
C GLU A 155 -0.17 -8.98 9.04
N CYS A 156 -0.92 -8.07 9.69
CA CYS A 156 -1.77 -7.12 8.99
C CYS A 156 -0.94 -6.00 8.37
N HIS A 157 -1.17 -5.73 7.09
CA HIS A 157 -0.64 -4.55 6.43
C HIS A 157 -1.46 -3.31 6.83
N LEU A 158 -0.88 -2.47 7.69
CA LEU A 158 -1.52 -1.26 8.19
C LEU A 158 -1.30 -0.10 7.23
N MET A 159 -2.38 0.53 6.78
CA MET A 159 -2.34 1.74 5.95
C MET A 159 -3.12 2.85 6.63
N VAL A 160 -2.50 4.02 6.81
CA VAL A 160 -3.16 5.24 7.31
C VAL A 160 -3.24 6.25 6.18
N VAL A 161 -4.47 6.55 5.73
CA VAL A 161 -4.73 7.51 4.65
C VAL A 161 -5.34 8.77 5.26
N LEU A 162 -4.62 9.88 5.15
CA LEU A 162 -5.06 11.19 5.62
C LEU A 162 -5.46 12.04 4.41
N VAL A 163 -6.68 12.59 4.43
CA VAL A 163 -7.24 13.38 3.34
C VAL A 163 -7.60 14.75 3.88
N ASP A 164 -7.11 15.79 3.22
CA ASP A 164 -7.38 17.20 3.57
C ASP A 164 -7.05 17.53 5.05
N GLU A 165 -6.06 16.84 5.61
CA GLU A 165 -5.67 17.00 7.01
C GLU A 165 -4.49 17.95 7.16
N ARG A 166 -4.38 18.58 8.32
CA ARG A 166 -3.34 19.60 8.56
C ARG A 166 -1.93 18.99 8.62
N PRO A 167 -0.88 19.68 8.16
CA PRO A 167 0.49 19.16 8.15
C PRO A 167 1.00 18.69 9.52
N GLU A 168 0.62 19.38 10.59
CA GLU A 168 0.98 19.02 11.96
C GLU A 168 0.35 17.69 12.40
N GLU A 169 -0.90 17.42 12.01
CA GLU A 169 -1.60 16.17 12.32
C GLU A 169 -1.03 15.00 11.50
N VAL A 170 -0.61 15.25 10.25
CA VAL A 170 0.11 14.27 9.42
C VAL A 170 1.43 13.88 10.09
N THR A 171 2.19 14.88 10.56
CA THR A 171 3.48 14.64 11.21
C THR A 171 3.32 13.88 12.52
N ASP A 172 2.29 14.22 13.32
CA ASP A 172 1.98 13.52 14.57
C ASP A 172 1.63 12.04 14.33
N MET A 173 0.79 11.76 13.33
CA MET A 173 0.42 10.40 12.95
C MET A 173 1.63 9.58 12.47
N GLN A 174 2.50 10.17 11.66
CA GLN A 174 3.73 9.51 11.16
C GLN A 174 4.70 9.12 12.28
N ARG A 175 4.78 9.93 13.35
CA ARG A 175 5.65 9.64 14.51
C ARG A 175 5.03 8.63 15.46
N SER A 176 3.71 8.63 15.57
CA SER A 176 2.98 7.87 16.58
C SER A 176 2.60 6.46 16.14
N VAL A 177 2.45 6.22 14.83
CA VAL A 177 2.04 4.93 14.27
C VAL A 177 3.22 4.28 13.55
N LYS A 178 3.58 3.08 13.99
CA LYS A 178 4.51 2.22 13.26
C LYS A 178 3.69 1.36 12.30
N GLY A 179 3.74 1.68 11.01
CA GLY A 179 3.02 0.99 9.94
C GLY A 179 3.87 0.92 8.68
#